data_AF-A0A2E7H3A4-F1
#
_entry.id   AF-A0A2E7H3A4-F1
#
_cell.length_a   1.000
_cell.length_b   1.000
_cell.length_c   1.000
_cell.angle_alpha   90.00
_cell.angle_beta   90.00
_cell.angle_gamma   90.00
#
_symmetry.space_group_name_H-M   'P 1'
#
loop_
_entity.id
_entity.type
_entity.pdbx_description
1 polymer ?
#
loop_
_entity_poly.entity_id
_entity_poly.type
_entity_poly.pdbx_seq_one_letter_code
_entity_poly.pdbx_strand_id
1 'polypeptide(L)'
;MRTSERLLSVVLCFLLLSLPIAAAVPPGDGGTHTVSESEIWDEDGAMDGHVVVQSGASLTVNANISMATGSSITVEEGGQLVVTNGALLSDDLNAGLMVNSIYAVLTLNFGDLADDGVLQLKFDHVVAEGAKMEVTLGEQTVNASGHDLVQFDAPLNGTNLTLSFDSYYFTPTYLMWAKAIYGGGNTETVYAQDIDAVNAPLYWFQSGFHIHAHGDLTVTSSTLLGAEIHCKSLCQFDTSELVGSAPVDAATTASVSVINSMLDGSRTDEDIVLHDNASIVYTNSQGTGGTTDAWIRVLSQRALSTNLPNGSVDVYDMGWGAADWNDLTDENGHLVLVEDGPTNEHKRIVEWMDGDGVLHEEDAQITLSVSSSWGVYSTTINAPKTSTATLEVALPFVEVTAVAPETTQGVANKSVSGMVTVANTGAAAANSIDVWCYLSDDNTPADTTQMKVSLAPGETKDVPFTWYGYTAGDETLTCKPLLPDSLQGIADSVVVSAGAASPVVTWEYAEEDEDAPILIILAAALGFVGLAVIVARQSQTDEKSYDTVEELAPNTSEQPESTADGDAQ
;
A
#
# COMPACT_ATOMS: atom_id res chain seq x y z
N MET A 1 -30.83 84.43 -4.52
CA MET A 1 -30.59 83.38 -3.50
C MET A 1 -30.52 82.03 -4.20
N ARG A 2 -29.32 81.52 -4.51
CA ARG A 2 -29.13 80.18 -5.14
C ARG A 2 -27.69 79.63 -4.98
N THR A 3 -26.99 80.07 -3.93
CA THR A 3 -25.58 79.72 -3.66
C THR A 3 -25.37 79.03 -2.31
N SER A 4 -26.39 79.02 -1.43
CA SER A 4 -26.29 78.44 -0.08
C SER A 4 -26.41 76.91 -0.05
N GLU A 5 -27.19 76.32 -0.98
CA GLU A 5 -27.47 74.87 -0.94
C GLU A 5 -26.29 74.03 -1.47
N ARG A 6 -25.53 74.55 -2.45
CA ARG A 6 -24.37 73.83 -3.01
C ARG A 6 -23.14 73.83 -2.11
N LEU A 7 -22.96 74.87 -1.28
CA LEU A 7 -21.87 74.90 -0.31
C LEU A 7 -22.13 73.92 0.84
N LEU A 8 -23.40 73.76 1.25
CA LEU A 8 -23.79 72.86 2.33
C LEU A 8 -23.55 71.38 1.96
N SER A 9 -23.87 70.97 0.72
CA SER A 9 -23.61 69.60 0.24
C SER A 9 -22.11 69.27 0.14
N VAL A 10 -21.28 70.22 -0.27
CA VAL A 10 -19.82 70.01 -0.36
C VAL A 10 -19.20 69.93 1.05
N VAL A 11 -19.63 70.77 1.98
CA VAL A 11 -19.19 70.72 3.38
C VAL A 11 -19.65 69.43 4.07
N LEU A 12 -20.86 68.94 3.76
CA LEU A 12 -21.36 67.66 4.30
C LEU A 12 -20.60 66.45 3.72
N CYS A 13 -20.24 66.47 2.43
CA CYS A 13 -19.36 65.44 1.85
C CYS A 13 -17.94 65.46 2.44
N PHE A 14 -17.36 66.64 2.69
CA PHE A 14 -16.06 66.76 3.35
C PHE A 14 -16.10 66.33 4.82
N LEU A 15 -17.21 66.57 5.54
CA LEU A 15 -17.42 66.09 6.92
C LEU A 15 -17.63 64.57 6.99
N LEU A 16 -18.25 63.96 5.97
CA LEU A 16 -18.41 62.50 5.85
C LEU A 16 -17.09 61.81 5.44
N LEU A 17 -16.21 62.49 4.71
CA LEU A 17 -14.86 62.02 4.37
C LEU A 17 -13.84 62.20 5.51
N SER A 18 -14.17 62.96 6.56
CA SER A 18 -13.30 63.21 7.73
C SER A 18 -13.74 62.46 8.98
N LEU A 19 -14.74 61.59 8.90
CA LEU A 19 -15.01 60.64 9.98
C LEU A 19 -13.80 59.69 10.04
N PRO A 20 -13.11 59.54 11.18
CA PRO A 20 -12.15 58.46 11.32
C PRO A 20 -12.91 57.16 11.06
N ILE A 21 -12.51 56.42 10.04
CA ILE A 21 -12.85 55.00 9.96
C ILE A 21 -12.24 54.43 11.23
N ALA A 22 -13.08 53.95 12.14
CA ALA A 22 -12.57 53.26 13.31
C ALA A 22 -11.66 52.14 12.79
N ALA A 23 -10.40 52.11 13.23
CA ALA A 23 -9.52 50.99 12.93
C ALA A 23 -10.26 49.71 13.32
N ALA A 24 -10.22 48.71 12.44
CA ALA A 24 -10.79 47.43 12.80
C ALA A 24 -9.90 46.83 13.90
N VAL A 25 -10.52 46.35 14.97
CA VAL A 25 -9.84 45.80 16.13
C VAL A 25 -10.24 44.32 16.22
N PRO A 26 -9.33 43.43 16.65
CA PRO A 26 -9.68 42.04 16.90
C PRO A 26 -10.90 41.90 17.82
N PRO A 27 -11.79 40.91 17.59
CA PRO A 27 -12.92 40.67 18.47
C PRO A 27 -12.44 40.20 19.85
N GLY A 28 -13.10 40.65 20.91
CA GLY A 28 -12.73 40.33 22.29
C GLY A 28 -13.90 39.91 23.18
N ASP A 29 -15.01 39.48 22.58
CA ASP A 29 -16.26 39.12 23.28
C ASP A 29 -16.54 37.61 23.29
N GLY A 30 -15.62 36.80 22.77
CA GLY A 30 -15.78 35.35 22.57
C GLY A 30 -16.72 34.98 21.41
N GLY A 31 -17.24 35.98 20.68
CA GLY A 31 -18.20 35.79 19.59
C GLY A 31 -17.56 35.45 18.26
N THR A 32 -18.39 35.36 17.22
CA THR A 32 -17.92 35.23 15.83
C THR A 32 -17.91 36.60 15.16
N HIS A 33 -16.76 36.98 14.60
CA HIS A 33 -16.59 38.14 13.74
C HIS A 33 -16.41 37.68 12.28
N THR A 34 -17.04 38.38 11.34
CA THR A 34 -16.98 38.02 9.92
C THR A 34 -16.34 39.15 9.13
N VAL A 35 -15.21 38.86 8.51
CA VAL A 35 -14.48 39.72 7.59
C VAL A 35 -15.04 39.48 6.19
N SER A 36 -15.92 40.39 5.75
CA SER A 36 -16.61 40.30 4.45
C SER A 36 -15.99 41.20 3.36
N GLU A 37 -15.11 42.11 3.75
CA GLU A 37 -14.28 42.97 2.89
C GLU A 37 -12.85 43.02 3.49
N SER A 38 -11.91 43.72 2.85
CA SER A 38 -10.55 43.84 3.39
C SER A 38 -10.51 44.55 4.74
N GLU A 39 -9.93 43.90 5.74
CA GLU A 39 -9.76 44.36 7.11
C GLU A 39 -8.27 44.36 7.49
N ILE A 40 -7.84 45.34 8.29
CA ILE A 40 -6.45 45.46 8.75
C ILE A 40 -6.45 45.66 10.26
N TRP A 41 -5.65 44.88 10.98
CA TRP A 41 -5.31 45.07 12.38
C TRP A 41 -3.86 45.56 12.49
N ASP A 42 -3.68 46.83 12.84
CA ASP A 42 -2.39 47.53 12.84
C ASP A 42 -1.99 48.06 14.24
N GLU A 43 -2.79 47.77 15.26
CA GLU A 43 -2.49 48.07 16.66
C GLU A 43 -2.43 46.77 17.48
N ASP A 44 -1.49 46.72 18.44
CA ASP A 44 -1.39 45.60 19.37
C ASP A 44 -2.71 45.41 20.12
N GLY A 45 -3.12 44.15 20.30
CA GLY A 45 -4.44 43.85 20.85
C GLY A 45 -4.54 42.44 21.39
N ALA A 46 -5.75 42.11 21.84
CA ALA A 46 -6.10 40.76 22.24
C ALA A 46 -7.32 40.31 21.43
N MET A 47 -7.32 39.04 21.04
CA MET A 47 -8.43 38.37 20.39
C MET A 47 -9.01 37.30 21.30
N ASP A 48 -10.32 37.36 21.52
CA ASP A 48 -11.11 36.32 22.18
C ASP A 48 -12.34 36.07 21.32
N GLY A 49 -12.36 34.93 20.63
CA GLY A 49 -13.47 34.51 19.76
C GLY A 49 -13.02 33.87 18.44
N HIS A 50 -13.91 33.92 17.46
CA HIS A 50 -13.74 33.25 16.17
C HIS A 50 -13.86 34.24 15.01
N VAL A 51 -12.86 34.27 14.14
CA VAL A 51 -12.89 35.11 12.94
C VAL A 51 -13.10 34.25 11.71
N VAL A 52 -14.03 34.67 10.84
CA VAL A 52 -14.26 34.06 9.53
C VAL A 52 -13.91 35.08 8.46
N VAL A 53 -12.87 34.79 7.67
CA VAL A 53 -12.50 35.56 6.48
C VAL A 53 -13.19 34.95 5.27
N GLN A 54 -14.17 35.68 4.71
CA GLN A 54 -15.00 35.15 3.64
C GLN A 54 -14.26 35.08 2.30
N SER A 55 -14.82 34.29 1.38
CA SER A 55 -14.34 34.23 -0.01
C SER A 55 -14.24 35.64 -0.63
N GLY A 56 -13.07 35.99 -1.17
CA GLY A 56 -12.78 37.29 -1.76
C GLY A 56 -12.44 38.40 -0.77
N ALA A 57 -12.55 38.15 0.54
CA ALA A 57 -12.11 39.08 1.59
C ALA A 57 -10.66 38.81 2.01
N SER A 58 -10.06 39.76 2.72
CA SER A 58 -8.71 39.61 3.25
C SER A 58 -8.61 40.21 4.65
N LEU A 59 -8.00 39.48 5.57
CA LEU A 59 -7.59 40.01 6.87
C LEU A 59 -6.07 40.17 6.87
N THR A 60 -5.58 41.38 7.09
CA THR A 60 -4.16 41.67 7.28
C THR A 60 -3.88 41.99 8.75
N VAL A 61 -3.01 41.21 9.39
CA VAL A 61 -2.52 41.45 10.74
C VAL A 61 -1.10 41.99 10.65
N ASN A 62 -0.90 43.22 11.09
CA ASN A 62 0.38 43.95 11.10
C ASN A 62 0.70 44.51 12.49
N ALA A 63 0.33 43.74 13.52
CA ALA A 63 0.54 44.03 14.94
C ALA A 63 0.66 42.73 15.74
N ASN A 64 0.97 42.84 17.03
CA ASN A 64 1.00 41.70 17.93
C ASN A 64 -0.38 41.48 18.55
N ILE A 65 -0.97 40.32 18.28
CA ILE A 65 -2.29 39.94 18.78
C ILE A 65 -2.14 38.79 19.77
N SER A 66 -2.47 39.04 21.03
CA SER A 66 -2.59 37.99 22.05
C SER A 66 -3.89 37.22 21.83
N MET A 67 -3.77 35.93 21.52
CA MET A 67 -4.87 35.03 21.23
C MET A 67 -5.30 34.33 22.53
N ALA A 68 -6.57 34.48 22.91
CA ALA A 68 -7.15 33.73 24.01
C ALA A 68 -7.29 32.24 23.64
N THR A 69 -7.08 31.36 24.63
CA THR A 69 -7.18 29.90 24.44
C THR A 69 -8.50 29.49 23.80
N GLY A 70 -8.43 28.71 22.72
CA GLY A 70 -9.60 28.24 21.97
C GLY A 70 -10.12 29.21 20.90
N SER A 71 -9.51 30.39 20.75
CA SER A 71 -9.81 31.30 19.63
C SER A 71 -9.50 30.64 18.29
N SER A 72 -10.10 31.15 17.20
CA SER A 72 -9.76 30.64 15.86
C SER A 72 -9.91 31.66 14.76
N ILE A 73 -9.16 31.45 13.67
CA ILE A 73 -9.33 32.14 12.40
C ILE A 73 -9.61 31.10 11.32
N THR A 74 -10.76 31.19 10.67
CA THR A 74 -11.12 30.38 9.51
C THR A 74 -11.08 31.24 8.27
N VAL A 75 -10.24 30.87 7.31
CA VAL A 75 -10.14 31.50 6.00
C VAL A 75 -10.91 30.63 5.02
N GLU A 76 -12.04 31.11 4.50
CA GLU A 76 -12.82 30.39 3.50
C GLU A 76 -12.07 30.29 2.16
N GLU A 77 -12.48 29.36 1.30
CA GLU A 77 -11.91 29.20 -0.04
C GLU A 77 -11.98 30.54 -0.83
N GLY A 78 -10.83 30.99 -1.33
CA GLY A 78 -10.68 32.29 -2.01
C GLY A 78 -10.57 33.51 -1.08
N GLY A 79 -10.64 33.33 0.25
CA GLY A 79 -10.26 34.34 1.24
C GLY A 79 -8.75 34.34 1.51
N GLN A 80 -8.25 35.36 2.21
CA GLN A 80 -6.82 35.48 2.53
C GLN A 80 -6.58 35.96 3.96
N LEU A 81 -5.72 35.27 4.71
CA LEU A 81 -5.12 35.76 5.95
C LEU A 81 -3.65 36.10 5.69
N VAL A 82 -3.28 37.35 5.96
CA VAL A 82 -1.91 37.85 5.82
C VAL A 82 -1.42 38.32 7.19
N VAL A 83 -0.44 37.65 7.77
CA VAL A 83 0.26 38.09 8.98
C VAL A 83 1.63 38.62 8.56
N THR A 84 1.88 39.91 8.77
CA THR A 84 3.11 40.56 8.31
C THR A 84 3.66 41.53 9.34
N ASN A 85 4.96 41.46 9.65
CA ASN A 85 5.61 42.29 10.68
C ASN A 85 4.87 42.34 12.03
N GLY A 86 4.18 41.27 12.39
CA GLY A 86 3.37 41.15 13.60
C GLY A 86 3.45 39.76 14.18
N ALA A 87 2.51 39.43 15.05
CA ALA A 87 2.47 38.10 15.65
C ALA A 87 1.05 37.70 16.08
N LEU A 88 0.78 36.40 16.06
CA LEU A 88 -0.36 35.79 16.73
C LEU A 88 0.19 34.92 17.87
N LEU A 89 -0.13 35.28 19.12
CA LEU A 89 0.58 34.77 20.29
C LEU A 89 -0.39 34.16 21.31
N SER A 90 -0.18 32.90 21.67
CA SER A 90 -0.90 32.27 22.79
C SER A 90 -0.07 32.25 24.07
N ASP A 91 -0.59 32.79 25.17
CA ASP A 91 0.12 32.79 26.45
C ASP A 91 -0.06 31.50 27.29
N ASP A 92 -0.95 30.59 26.86
CA ASP A 92 -1.30 29.37 27.59
C ASP A 92 -0.83 28.10 26.85
N LEU A 93 0.49 27.90 26.80
CA LEU A 93 1.10 26.73 26.18
C LEU A 93 1.97 25.97 27.19
N ASN A 94 1.96 24.64 27.05
CA ASN A 94 2.81 23.75 27.83
C ASN A 94 3.69 22.95 26.87
N ALA A 95 4.98 22.86 27.18
CA ALA A 95 5.97 22.12 26.41
C ALA A 95 6.86 21.26 27.31
N GLY A 96 7.40 20.19 26.76
CA GLY A 96 8.36 19.34 27.44
C GLY A 96 9.45 18.82 26.49
N LEU A 97 10.66 18.68 27.01
CA LEU A 97 11.78 18.08 26.27
C LEU A 97 11.79 16.56 26.47
N MET A 98 11.75 15.78 25.38
CA MET A 98 11.76 14.32 25.48
C MET A 98 13.15 13.81 25.91
N VAL A 99 13.24 13.19 27.08
CA VAL A 99 14.52 12.83 27.73
C VAL A 99 14.78 11.32 27.82
N ASN A 100 14.10 10.53 26.99
CA ASN A 100 14.23 9.05 26.97
C ASN A 100 15.48 8.55 26.21
N SER A 101 16.27 9.45 25.65
CA SER A 101 17.48 9.09 24.90
C SER A 101 18.70 9.05 25.79
N ILE A 102 19.53 8.02 25.65
CA ILE A 102 20.86 7.96 26.29
C ILE A 102 21.83 9.03 25.76
N TYR A 103 21.46 9.70 24.67
CA TYR A 103 22.22 10.78 24.05
C TYR A 103 21.66 12.17 24.40
N ALA A 104 20.55 12.24 25.14
CA ALA A 104 19.94 13.49 25.57
C ALA A 104 20.87 14.22 26.55
N VAL A 105 21.17 15.47 26.24
CA VAL A 105 21.97 16.35 27.08
C VAL A 105 21.28 17.70 27.19
N LEU A 106 21.14 18.20 28.42
CA LEU A 106 20.58 19.52 28.68
C LEU A 106 21.64 20.40 29.34
N THR A 107 21.70 21.66 28.91
CA THR A 107 22.56 22.67 29.51
C THR A 107 21.69 23.76 30.14
N LEU A 108 21.86 23.96 31.44
CA LEU A 108 21.15 24.97 32.21
C LEU A 108 22.14 25.99 32.75
N ASN A 109 21.78 27.27 32.73
CA ASN A 109 22.51 28.31 33.45
C ASN A 109 21.52 29.28 34.08
N PHE A 110 21.53 29.37 35.41
CA PHE A 110 20.65 30.24 36.16
C PHE A 110 21.28 31.61 36.50
N GLY A 111 22.48 31.89 36.00
CA GLY A 111 23.29 33.02 36.42
C GLY A 111 23.92 32.85 37.80
N ASP A 112 24.52 33.91 38.33
CA ASP A 112 25.14 33.94 39.67
C ASP A 112 24.08 34.25 40.73
N LEU A 113 23.38 33.21 41.19
CA LEU A 113 22.33 33.28 42.20
C LEU A 113 22.86 33.05 43.62
N ALA A 114 23.75 32.06 43.80
CA ALA A 114 24.36 31.67 45.07
C ALA A 114 25.56 30.72 44.85
N ASP A 115 26.43 30.56 45.85
CA ASP A 115 27.54 29.59 45.78
C ASP A 115 27.02 28.14 45.56
N ASP A 116 26.03 27.73 46.35
CA ASP A 116 25.40 26.41 46.31
C ASP A 116 23.86 26.52 46.47
N GLY A 117 23.14 25.54 45.92
CA GLY A 117 21.71 25.35 46.14
C GLY A 117 21.22 24.00 45.62
N VAL A 118 19.92 23.91 45.38
CA VAL A 118 19.28 22.68 44.88
C VAL A 118 18.73 22.93 43.47
N LEU A 119 19.11 22.08 42.52
CA LEU A 119 18.44 21.98 41.23
C LEU A 119 17.32 20.94 41.34
N GLN A 120 16.11 21.31 40.97
CA GLN A 120 14.95 20.43 40.88
C GLN A 120 14.49 20.30 39.43
N LEU A 121 14.21 19.07 38.99
CA LEU A 121 13.70 18.77 37.66
C LEU A 121 12.31 18.17 37.77
N LYS A 122 11.36 18.62 36.92
CA LYS A 122 9.99 18.12 36.88
C LYS A 122 9.70 17.40 35.57
N PHE A 123 9.24 16.17 35.68
CA PHE A 123 8.71 15.38 34.58
C PHE A 123 7.19 15.56 34.43
N ASP A 124 6.68 15.31 33.23
CA ASP A 124 5.27 15.37 32.87
C ASP A 124 4.41 14.34 33.64
N HIS A 125 5.01 13.23 34.07
CA HIS A 125 4.34 12.18 34.82
C HIS A 125 5.27 11.54 35.87
N VAL A 126 4.69 10.71 36.74
CA VAL A 126 5.45 9.87 37.67
C VAL A 126 6.04 8.70 36.89
N VAL A 127 7.36 8.65 36.78
CA VAL A 127 8.06 7.54 36.13
C VAL A 127 7.71 6.24 36.86
N ALA A 128 7.34 5.19 36.12
CA ALA A 128 6.88 3.95 36.72
C ALA A 128 7.90 3.33 37.69
N GLU A 129 7.40 2.77 38.79
CA GLU A 129 8.24 2.08 39.78
C GLU A 129 8.99 0.90 39.13
N GLY A 130 10.29 0.83 39.34
CA GLY A 130 11.17 -0.18 38.75
C GLY A 130 11.66 0.13 37.33
N ALA A 131 11.23 1.25 36.72
CA ALA A 131 11.79 1.70 35.45
C ALA A 131 13.24 2.18 35.61
N LYS A 132 14.04 2.06 34.56
CA LYS A 132 15.38 2.67 34.52
C LYS A 132 15.25 4.07 33.91
N MET A 133 15.39 5.10 34.73
CA MET A 133 15.46 6.49 34.31
C MET A 133 16.49 7.20 35.19
N GLU A 134 17.75 7.09 34.82
CA GLU A 134 18.86 7.70 35.56
C GLU A 134 19.17 9.08 35.00
N VAL A 135 19.26 10.06 35.88
CA VAL A 135 19.58 11.45 35.56
C VAL A 135 20.88 11.80 36.27
N THR A 136 21.85 12.33 35.52
CA THR A 136 23.19 12.62 36.04
C THR A 136 23.50 14.10 35.95
N LEU A 137 23.96 14.70 37.05
CA LEU A 137 24.54 16.04 37.12
C LEU A 137 25.96 15.93 37.71
N GLY A 138 26.98 16.10 36.87
CA GLY A 138 28.37 15.93 37.28
C GLY A 138 28.67 14.51 37.78
N GLU A 139 29.03 14.36 39.06
CA GLU A 139 29.27 13.07 39.70
C GLU A 139 28.03 12.49 40.42
N GLN A 140 26.91 13.23 40.45
CA GLN A 140 25.67 12.80 41.11
C GLN A 140 24.74 12.13 40.08
N THR A 141 24.26 10.93 40.40
CA THR A 141 23.23 10.23 39.61
C THR A 141 22.04 9.89 40.49
N VAL A 142 20.84 10.21 40.01
CA VAL A 142 19.55 9.92 40.68
C VAL A 142 18.68 9.10 39.74
N ASN A 143 18.07 8.03 40.24
CA ASN A 143 17.04 7.29 39.50
C ASN A 143 15.66 7.93 39.77
N ALA A 144 14.97 8.33 38.70
CA ALA A 144 13.64 8.94 38.76
C ALA A 144 12.50 7.94 38.96
N SER A 145 12.76 6.62 38.97
CA SER A 145 11.76 5.57 39.22
C SER A 145 10.86 5.87 40.43
N GLY A 146 9.55 5.92 40.22
CA GLY A 146 8.55 6.22 41.25
C GLY A 146 8.36 7.71 41.55
N HIS A 147 9.03 8.58 40.78
CA HIS A 147 9.04 10.02 40.99
C HIS A 147 8.73 10.77 39.70
N ASP A 148 8.08 11.92 39.84
CA ASP A 148 7.94 12.94 38.79
C ASP A 148 8.86 14.15 39.03
N LEU A 149 9.61 14.13 40.13
CA LEU A 149 10.50 15.19 40.58
C LEU A 149 11.81 14.57 41.09
N VAL A 150 12.93 15.03 40.55
CA VAL A 150 14.27 14.68 41.04
C VAL A 150 15.04 15.94 41.44
N GLN A 151 16.02 15.79 42.33
CA GLN A 151 16.78 16.90 42.89
C GLN A 151 18.27 16.59 42.95
N PHE A 152 19.08 17.63 42.79
CA PHE A 152 20.54 17.59 42.88
C PHE A 152 21.04 18.77 43.70
N ASP A 153 22.11 18.57 44.46
CA ASP A 153 22.89 19.69 44.99
C ASP A 153 23.72 20.26 43.83
N ALA A 154 23.61 21.56 43.56
CA ALA A 154 24.19 22.20 42.39
C ALA A 154 24.87 23.54 42.72
N PRO A 155 26.01 23.86 42.07
CA PRO A 155 26.59 25.20 42.16
C PRO A 155 25.73 26.17 41.33
N LEU A 156 25.18 27.19 41.97
CA LEU A 156 24.29 28.18 41.32
C LEU A 156 25.00 29.52 41.09
N ASN A 157 26.32 29.48 40.86
CA ASN A 157 27.23 30.62 40.79
C ASN A 157 27.53 31.09 39.36
N GLY A 158 26.58 30.84 38.45
CA GLY A 158 26.70 31.14 37.02
C GLY A 158 27.42 30.09 36.18
N THR A 159 27.79 28.95 36.77
CA THR A 159 28.34 27.81 36.02
C THR A 159 27.25 27.10 35.21
N ASN A 160 27.57 26.66 33.99
CA ASN A 160 26.69 25.79 33.21
C ASN A 160 26.53 24.43 33.91
N LEU A 161 25.29 24.04 34.15
CA LEU A 161 24.90 22.74 34.67
C LEU A 161 24.54 21.84 33.50
N THR A 162 25.31 20.77 33.30
CA THR A 162 25.06 19.81 32.23
C THR A 162 24.44 18.54 32.80
N LEU A 163 23.24 18.21 32.31
CA LEU A 163 22.50 17.01 32.65
C LEU A 163 22.59 15.99 31.53
N SER A 164 22.75 14.72 31.89
CA SER A 164 22.61 13.60 30.96
C SER A 164 21.61 12.58 31.49
N PHE A 165 21.02 11.82 30.56
CA PHE A 165 19.97 10.85 30.84
C PHE A 165 20.43 9.46 30.40
N ASP A 166 20.11 8.44 31.19
CA ASP A 166 20.22 7.03 30.82
C ASP A 166 18.88 6.35 31.13
N SER A 167 18.07 6.20 30.09
CA SER A 167 16.72 5.67 30.18
C SER A 167 16.59 4.35 29.44
N TYR A 168 15.93 3.39 30.07
CA TYR A 168 15.36 2.21 29.43
C TYR A 168 13.90 2.09 29.90
N TYR A 169 13.10 3.04 29.43
CA TYR A 169 11.69 3.16 29.77
C TYR A 169 10.87 3.45 28.51
N PHE A 170 9.86 2.61 28.26
CA PHE A 170 9.08 2.64 27.02
C PHE A 170 8.09 3.81 26.94
N THR A 171 7.70 4.39 28.08
CA THR A 171 6.82 5.56 28.11
C THR A 171 7.65 6.81 27.86
N PRO A 172 7.37 7.59 26.80
CA PRO A 172 7.99 8.90 26.61
C PRO A 172 7.82 9.76 27.87
N THR A 173 8.92 10.33 28.33
CA THR A 173 9.06 11.14 29.53
C THR A 173 9.63 12.47 29.13
N TYR A 174 8.95 13.53 29.55
CA TYR A 174 9.26 14.89 29.13
C TYR A 174 9.66 15.72 30.34
N LEU A 175 10.80 16.42 30.23
CA LEU A 175 11.17 17.43 31.21
C LEU A 175 10.38 18.71 30.94
N MET A 176 9.55 19.12 31.90
CA MET A 176 8.67 20.29 31.83
C MET A 176 9.39 21.58 32.21
N TRP A 177 10.21 21.51 33.26
CA TRP A 177 10.99 22.64 33.76
C TRP A 177 12.13 22.19 34.67
N ALA A 178 13.10 23.08 34.81
CA ALA A 178 14.18 23.02 35.78
C ALA A 178 14.07 24.22 36.74
N LYS A 179 14.26 23.99 38.04
CA LYS A 179 14.11 25.02 39.08
C LYS A 179 15.30 25.02 40.01
N ALA A 180 15.98 26.16 40.10
CA ALA A 180 16.98 26.42 41.11
C ALA A 180 16.31 26.87 42.41
N ILE A 181 16.72 26.31 43.56
CA ILE A 181 16.25 26.69 44.90
C ILE A 181 17.47 27.11 45.73
N TYR A 182 17.47 28.33 46.27
CA TYR A 182 18.64 28.92 46.93
C TYR A 182 18.24 29.88 48.06
N GLY A 183 19.24 30.32 48.84
CA GLY A 183 19.09 31.47 49.75
C GLY A 183 17.98 31.36 50.82
N GLY A 184 17.61 30.14 51.24
CA GLY A 184 16.56 29.93 52.24
C GLY A 184 15.13 29.85 51.69
N GLY A 185 14.95 29.62 50.38
CA GLY A 185 13.65 29.35 49.76
C GLY A 185 13.33 30.16 48.50
N ASN A 186 14.28 30.95 47.99
CA ASN A 186 14.14 31.64 46.70
C ASN A 186 14.20 30.62 45.56
N THR A 187 13.50 30.90 44.46
CA THR A 187 13.45 30.00 43.31
C THR A 187 13.53 30.74 41.98
N GLU A 188 14.31 30.22 41.05
CA GLU A 188 14.27 30.59 39.63
C GLU A 188 13.88 29.37 38.80
N THR A 189 13.02 29.53 37.80
CA THR A 189 12.54 28.42 36.95
C THR A 189 12.86 28.71 35.50
N VAL A 190 13.39 27.70 34.79
CA VAL A 190 13.57 27.68 33.35
C VAL A 190 12.63 26.61 32.80
N TYR A 191 11.78 27.00 31.85
CA TYR A 191 10.82 26.10 31.22
C TYR A 191 11.44 25.34 30.06
N ALA A 192 10.85 24.20 29.68
CA ALA A 192 11.38 23.30 28.65
C ALA A 192 11.85 24.02 27.37
N GLN A 193 11.05 24.94 26.83
CA GLN A 193 11.34 25.69 25.62
C GLN A 193 12.54 26.66 25.74
N ASP A 194 12.95 27.00 26.96
CA ASP A 194 14.07 27.91 27.22
C ASP A 194 15.36 27.16 27.59
N ILE A 195 15.34 25.81 27.62
CA ILE A 195 16.49 24.97 27.97
C ILE A 195 17.27 24.63 26.72
N ASP A 196 18.58 24.90 26.74
CA ASP A 196 19.49 24.46 25.67
C ASP A 196 19.64 22.93 25.73
N ALA A 197 19.25 22.26 24.64
CA ALA A 197 19.05 20.83 24.59
C ALA A 197 19.67 20.21 23.33
N VAL A 198 20.26 19.03 23.50
CA VAL A 198 20.81 18.22 22.41
C VAL A 198 20.23 16.81 22.51
N ASN A 199 19.73 16.27 21.39
CA ASN A 199 19.03 14.97 21.33
C ASN A 199 17.87 14.82 22.32
N ALA A 200 17.24 15.94 22.69
CA ALA A 200 16.05 15.99 23.52
C ALA A 200 15.04 16.92 22.83
N PRO A 201 14.30 16.41 21.82
CA PRO A 201 13.38 17.23 21.03
C PRO A 201 12.28 17.85 21.89
N LEU A 202 11.88 19.08 21.52
CA LEU A 202 10.84 19.85 22.20
C LEU A 202 9.46 19.44 21.68
N TYR A 203 8.56 19.07 22.58
CA TYR A 203 7.18 18.77 22.26
C TYR A 203 6.22 19.75 22.93
N TRP A 204 5.24 20.24 22.18
CA TRP A 204 4.13 21.02 22.73
C TRP A 204 2.94 20.10 22.99
N PHE A 205 2.26 20.28 24.13
CA PHE A 205 1.17 19.38 24.54
C PHE A 205 -0.21 19.86 24.14
N GLN A 206 -0.33 21.12 23.73
CA GLN A 206 -1.60 21.74 23.35
C GLN A 206 -1.38 22.86 22.34
N SER A 207 -2.41 23.16 21.56
CA SER A 207 -2.52 24.41 20.81
C SER A 207 -3.20 25.48 21.68
N GLY A 208 -2.90 26.74 21.39
CA GLY A 208 -3.56 27.89 22.00
C GLY A 208 -4.75 28.37 21.18
N PHE A 209 -4.63 28.35 19.86
CA PHE A 209 -5.67 28.78 18.93
C PHE A 209 -5.56 28.00 17.61
N HIS A 210 -6.58 28.11 16.76
CA HIS A 210 -6.63 27.38 15.49
C HIS A 210 -6.62 28.33 14.28
N ILE A 211 -5.92 27.94 13.23
CA ILE A 211 -6.02 28.52 11.89
C ILE A 211 -6.52 27.44 10.93
N HIS A 212 -7.72 27.62 10.38
CA HIS A 212 -8.27 26.78 9.32
C HIS A 212 -8.16 27.51 7.98
N ALA A 213 -7.09 27.25 7.22
CA ALA A 213 -6.82 27.90 5.95
C ALA A 213 -7.42 27.12 4.77
N HIS A 214 -8.73 27.30 4.53
CA HIS A 214 -9.36 26.83 3.28
C HIS A 214 -9.02 27.74 2.09
N GLY A 215 -8.79 29.03 2.36
CA GLY A 215 -8.13 29.97 1.46
C GLY A 215 -6.64 30.09 1.80
N ASP A 216 -6.04 31.23 1.43
CA ASP A 216 -4.59 31.40 1.53
C ASP A 216 -4.18 31.95 2.90
N LEU A 217 -3.15 31.35 3.49
CA LEU A 217 -2.43 31.83 4.66
C LEU A 217 -1.04 32.31 4.22
N THR A 218 -0.71 33.57 4.47
CA THR A 218 0.63 34.11 4.26
C THR A 218 1.15 34.70 5.57
N VAL A 219 2.29 34.22 6.03
CA VAL A 219 3.00 34.70 7.21
C VAL A 219 4.37 35.16 6.76
N THR A 220 4.70 36.43 6.98
CA THR A 220 5.95 37.03 6.52
C THR A 220 6.57 37.89 7.60
N SER A 221 7.84 37.64 7.94
CA SER A 221 8.54 38.41 8.98
C SER A 221 7.73 38.51 10.27
N SER A 222 7.10 37.40 10.67
CA SER A 222 6.12 37.35 11.75
C SER A 222 6.29 36.08 12.58
N THR A 223 5.69 36.07 13.78
CA THR A 223 5.71 34.92 14.68
C THR A 223 4.31 34.35 14.87
N LEU A 224 4.17 33.03 14.73
CA LEU A 224 3.00 32.27 15.17
C LEU A 224 3.40 31.43 16.37
N LEU A 225 2.79 31.71 17.53
CA LEU A 225 3.08 30.99 18.77
C LEU A 225 1.84 30.25 19.25
N GLY A 226 1.87 28.91 19.16
CA GLY A 226 0.78 28.04 19.64
C GLY A 226 -0.37 27.78 18.66
N ALA A 227 -0.18 28.04 17.35
CA ALA A 227 -1.26 27.87 16.36
C ALA A 227 -1.40 26.41 15.93
N GLU A 228 -2.59 25.83 15.97
CA GLU A 228 -2.89 24.62 15.20
C GLU A 228 -3.28 25.01 13.78
N ILE A 229 -2.47 24.61 12.80
CA ILE A 229 -2.58 25.08 11.41
C ILE A 229 -3.06 23.93 10.53
N HIS A 230 -4.27 24.07 9.98
CA HIS A 230 -4.77 23.20 8.93
C HIS A 230 -4.73 23.93 7.59
N CYS A 231 -3.83 23.49 6.71
CA CYS A 231 -3.65 24.04 5.39
C CYS A 231 -4.45 23.26 4.35
N LYS A 232 -5.40 23.90 3.66
CA LYS A 232 -6.16 23.26 2.56
C LYS A 232 -5.99 23.91 1.19
N SER A 233 -5.40 25.11 1.14
CA SER A 233 -4.99 25.81 -0.08
C SER A 233 -3.50 26.13 0.02
N LEU A 234 -3.11 27.39 -0.04
CA LEU A 234 -1.75 27.86 0.10
C LEU A 234 -1.46 28.25 1.55
N CYS A 235 -0.37 27.73 2.12
CA CYS A 235 0.22 28.24 3.35
C CYS A 235 1.69 28.59 3.11
N GLN A 236 1.99 29.87 3.19
CA GLN A 236 3.33 30.40 2.96
C GLN A 236 3.88 31.02 4.24
N PHE A 237 5.08 30.59 4.62
CA PHE A 237 5.87 31.10 5.73
C PHE A 237 7.21 31.58 5.16
N ASP A 238 7.44 32.88 5.24
CA ASP A 238 8.68 33.51 4.74
C ASP A 238 9.33 34.33 5.84
N THR A 239 10.57 34.01 6.18
CA THR A 239 11.33 34.73 7.22
C THR A 239 10.52 34.79 8.53
N SER A 240 9.86 33.68 8.89
CA SER A 240 8.88 33.64 9.98
C SER A 240 9.25 32.57 11.01
N GLU A 241 8.71 32.71 12.21
CA GLU A 241 8.92 31.78 13.32
C GLU A 241 7.59 31.10 13.70
N LEU A 242 7.59 29.78 13.73
CA LEU A 242 6.46 28.96 14.12
C LEU A 242 6.85 28.21 15.41
N VAL A 243 6.52 28.78 16.55
CA VAL A 243 6.88 28.24 17.86
C VAL A 243 5.67 27.49 18.43
N GLY A 244 5.78 26.19 18.61
CA GLY A 244 4.65 25.35 19.04
C GLY A 244 3.43 25.45 18.14
N SER A 245 3.68 25.77 16.86
CA SER A 245 2.66 25.85 15.81
C SER A 245 2.68 24.65 14.86
N ALA A 246 3.57 23.68 15.11
CA ALA A 246 3.70 22.43 14.38
C ALA A 246 2.95 21.27 15.09
N PRO A 247 2.44 20.25 14.36
CA PRO A 247 2.56 20.11 12.91
C PRO A 247 1.70 21.10 12.13
N VAL A 248 2.17 21.50 10.96
CA VAL A 248 1.30 22.06 9.91
C VAL A 248 0.67 20.90 9.15
N ASP A 249 -0.64 20.73 9.28
CA ASP A 249 -1.40 19.65 8.64
C ASP A 249 -1.92 20.08 7.26
N ALA A 250 -1.34 19.55 6.19
CA ALA A 250 -1.59 19.98 4.83
C ALA A 250 -2.43 18.96 4.04
N ALA A 251 -3.65 19.36 3.68
CA ALA A 251 -4.61 18.52 2.98
C ALA A 251 -4.11 18.10 1.58
N THR A 252 -4.79 17.11 0.98
CA THR A 252 -4.40 16.35 -0.21
C THR A 252 -3.94 17.13 -1.45
N THR A 253 -4.30 18.40 -1.56
CA THR A 253 -3.96 19.28 -2.71
C THR A 253 -3.39 20.63 -2.27
N ALA A 254 -3.09 20.79 -0.97
CA ALA A 254 -2.53 22.01 -0.42
C ALA A 254 -1.11 22.26 -0.96
N SER A 255 -0.67 23.51 -0.83
CA SER A 255 0.70 23.92 -1.11
C SER A 255 1.29 24.59 0.10
N VAL A 256 2.38 24.03 0.63
CA VAL A 256 3.10 24.58 1.77
C VAL A 256 4.44 25.13 1.29
N SER A 257 4.76 26.35 1.69
CA SER A 257 6.05 26.97 1.37
C SER A 257 6.69 27.51 2.64
N VAL A 258 7.84 26.98 3.02
CA VAL A 258 8.63 27.36 4.20
C VAL A 258 9.99 27.86 3.76
N ILE A 259 10.17 29.17 3.76
CA ILE A 259 11.34 29.84 3.21
C ILE A 259 12.01 30.68 4.29
N ASN A 260 13.31 30.49 4.51
CA ASN A 260 14.11 31.23 5.49
C ASN A 260 13.46 31.28 6.89
N SER A 261 12.73 30.24 7.27
CA SER A 261 11.86 30.24 8.46
C SER A 261 12.33 29.20 9.48
N MET A 262 11.87 29.35 10.71
CA MET A 262 12.16 28.44 11.81
C MET A 262 10.86 27.84 12.33
N LEU A 263 10.83 26.52 12.48
CA LEU A 263 9.81 25.80 13.23
C LEU A 263 10.46 25.28 14.51
N ASP A 264 9.85 25.56 15.65
CA ASP A 264 10.42 25.23 16.96
C ASP A 264 9.40 24.52 17.86
N GLY A 265 9.61 23.22 17.98
CA GLY A 265 8.78 22.28 18.70
C GLY A 265 7.50 21.93 17.95
N SER A 266 7.19 20.63 17.92
CA SER A 266 5.97 20.08 17.35
C SER A 266 5.12 19.37 18.40
N ARG A 267 3.85 19.14 18.13
CA ARG A 267 2.96 18.30 18.96
C ARG A 267 3.07 16.82 18.60
N THR A 268 3.62 16.52 17.43
CA THR A 268 3.94 15.17 16.96
C THR A 268 5.42 15.10 16.62
N ASP A 269 5.90 13.96 16.18
CA ASP A 269 7.25 13.76 15.66
C ASP A 269 7.45 14.30 14.24
N GLU A 270 6.56 15.18 13.76
CA GLU A 270 6.68 15.87 12.47
C GLU A 270 6.39 17.34 12.61
N ASP A 271 7.18 18.19 11.95
CA ASP A 271 6.89 19.62 11.88
C ASP A 271 5.78 19.94 10.86
N ILE A 272 5.66 19.12 9.81
CA ILE A 272 4.69 19.30 8.72
C ILE A 272 4.26 17.92 8.21
N VAL A 273 2.95 17.72 8.06
CA VAL A 273 2.37 16.50 7.49
C VAL A 273 1.70 16.83 6.16
N LEU A 274 2.23 16.28 5.07
CA LEU A 274 1.69 16.42 3.72
C LEU A 274 0.84 15.20 3.38
N HIS A 275 -0.45 15.41 3.12
CA HIS A 275 -1.32 14.32 2.67
C HIS A 275 -1.29 14.18 1.15
N ASP A 276 -1.21 12.93 0.66
CA ASP A 276 -1.31 12.56 -0.75
C ASP A 276 -0.47 13.46 -1.70
N ASN A 277 -1.13 14.30 -2.51
CA ASN A 277 -0.51 15.12 -3.55
C ASN A 277 -0.14 16.54 -3.08
N ALA A 278 -0.19 16.82 -1.77
CA ALA A 278 0.17 18.13 -1.23
C ALA A 278 1.61 18.51 -1.63
N SER A 279 1.83 19.74 -2.07
CA SER A 279 3.18 20.19 -2.49
C SER A 279 3.90 20.89 -1.35
N ILE A 280 5.23 20.76 -1.33
CA ILE A 280 6.07 21.50 -0.39
C ILE A 280 7.25 22.17 -1.09
N VAL A 281 7.54 23.39 -0.66
CA VAL A 281 8.82 24.08 -0.88
C VAL A 281 9.44 24.33 0.48
N TYR A 282 10.58 23.72 0.77
CA TYR A 282 11.30 23.89 2.03
C TYR A 282 12.72 24.37 1.71
N THR A 283 13.07 25.61 2.05
CA THR A 283 14.32 26.23 1.59
C THR A 283 14.93 27.13 2.64
N ASN A 284 16.20 26.88 2.97
CA ASN A 284 16.96 27.63 3.98
C ASN A 284 16.22 27.76 5.32
N SER A 285 15.46 26.74 5.69
CA SER A 285 14.63 26.72 6.88
C SER A 285 15.15 25.68 7.85
N GLN A 286 14.81 25.84 9.12
CA GLN A 286 15.18 24.95 10.21
C GLN A 286 13.91 24.41 10.87
N GLY A 287 13.85 23.09 11.06
CA GLY A 287 12.80 22.43 11.85
C GLY A 287 13.22 22.21 13.30
N THR A 288 12.35 21.56 14.06
CA THR A 288 12.56 21.19 15.46
C THR A 288 13.82 20.32 15.64
N GLY A 289 14.05 19.40 14.70
CA GLY A 289 15.23 18.54 14.65
C GLY A 289 15.20 17.33 15.61
N GLY A 290 16.31 16.60 15.67
CA GLY A 290 16.41 15.38 16.47
C GLY A 290 15.57 14.24 15.88
N THR A 291 14.64 13.68 16.65
CA THR A 291 13.70 12.65 16.16
C THR A 291 12.46 13.24 15.51
N THR A 292 12.33 14.57 15.46
CA THR A 292 11.21 15.24 14.79
C THR A 292 11.59 15.49 13.33
N ASP A 293 10.85 14.88 12.41
CA ASP A 293 11.03 15.08 10.98
C ASP A 293 10.59 16.49 10.58
N ALA A 294 11.38 17.17 9.74
CA ALA A 294 11.03 18.51 9.25
C ALA A 294 9.76 18.47 8.39
N TRP A 295 9.51 17.36 7.69
CA TRP A 295 8.21 17.06 7.09
C TRP A 295 8.13 15.59 6.65
N ILE A 296 6.90 15.05 6.59
CA ILE A 296 6.59 13.77 5.96
C ILE A 296 5.53 13.92 4.86
N ARG A 297 5.54 13.02 3.88
CA ARG A 297 4.41 12.77 2.97
C ARG A 297 3.76 11.45 3.31
N VAL A 298 2.51 11.51 3.77
CA VAL A 298 1.69 10.34 4.10
C VAL A 298 0.56 10.19 3.10
N LEU A 299 0.40 9.00 2.54
CA LEU A 299 -0.72 8.68 1.66
C LEU A 299 -1.97 8.36 2.48
N SER A 300 -3.14 8.78 2.02
CA SER A 300 -4.42 8.46 2.68
C SER A 300 -4.68 6.94 2.73
N GLN A 301 -4.23 6.22 1.71
CA GLN A 301 -4.23 4.76 1.64
C GLN A 301 -3.21 4.34 0.59
N ARG A 302 -2.96 3.03 0.46
CA ARG A 302 -2.26 2.46 -0.70
C ARG A 302 -3.12 1.37 -1.31
N ALA A 303 -3.62 1.60 -2.52
CA ALA A 303 -4.46 0.63 -3.20
C ALA A 303 -4.04 0.39 -4.66
N LEU A 304 -4.19 -0.86 -5.11
CA LEU A 304 -3.87 -1.30 -6.46
C LEU A 304 -5.12 -1.79 -7.18
N SER A 305 -5.19 -1.49 -8.47
CA SER A 305 -6.10 -2.13 -9.42
C SER A 305 -5.26 -2.87 -10.46
N THR A 306 -5.64 -4.10 -10.79
CA THR A 306 -4.83 -4.99 -11.62
C THR A 306 -5.69 -5.78 -12.60
N ASN A 307 -5.05 -6.37 -13.61
CA ASN A 307 -5.68 -7.32 -14.53
C ASN A 307 -5.65 -8.77 -14.06
N LEU A 308 -5.25 -9.04 -12.82
CA LEU A 308 -5.13 -10.37 -12.26
C LEU A 308 -6.02 -10.53 -11.03
N PRO A 309 -7.31 -10.87 -11.17
CA PRO A 309 -8.11 -11.35 -10.04
C PRO A 309 -7.45 -12.56 -9.38
N ASN A 310 -7.43 -12.56 -8.04
CA ASN A 310 -6.71 -13.55 -7.23
C ASN A 310 -5.20 -13.70 -7.58
N GLY A 311 -4.57 -12.66 -8.11
CA GLY A 311 -3.13 -12.60 -8.32
C GLY A 311 -2.35 -12.49 -7.01
N SER A 312 -1.14 -13.06 -6.99
CA SER A 312 -0.20 -12.98 -5.87
C SER A 312 0.52 -11.64 -5.89
N VAL A 313 0.54 -10.95 -4.75
CA VAL A 313 1.26 -9.68 -4.57
C VAL A 313 2.32 -9.86 -3.51
N ASP A 314 3.58 -9.63 -3.87
CA ASP A 314 4.71 -9.63 -2.95
C ASP A 314 5.19 -8.19 -2.77
N VAL A 315 5.31 -7.75 -1.51
CA VAL A 315 5.68 -6.39 -1.15
C VAL A 315 6.97 -6.40 -0.34
N TYR A 316 7.91 -5.51 -0.70
CA TYR A 316 9.19 -5.36 -0.05
C TYR A 316 9.47 -3.90 0.31
N ASP A 317 10.06 -3.69 1.49
CA ASP A 317 10.59 -2.42 1.99
C ASP A 317 9.55 -1.28 2.00
N MET A 318 8.26 -1.58 2.26
CA MET A 318 7.20 -0.56 2.19
C MET A 318 7.30 0.51 3.28
N GLY A 319 7.27 1.77 2.84
CA GLY A 319 7.21 2.96 3.68
C GLY A 319 8.42 3.14 4.60
N TRP A 320 8.33 4.09 5.52
CA TRP A 320 9.41 4.40 6.48
C TRP A 320 9.83 3.17 7.31
N GLY A 321 8.88 2.29 7.65
CA GLY A 321 9.16 1.09 8.44
C GLY A 321 9.81 -0.07 7.66
N ALA A 322 10.03 0.07 6.35
CA ALA A 322 10.57 -0.96 5.45
C ALA A 322 9.89 -2.34 5.65
N ALA A 323 8.56 -2.37 5.55
CA ALA A 323 7.77 -3.56 5.86
C ALA A 323 7.62 -4.51 4.66
N ASP A 324 7.76 -5.81 4.92
CA ASP A 324 7.59 -6.90 3.93
C ASP A 324 6.36 -7.75 4.23
N TRP A 325 5.60 -8.12 3.19
CA TRP A 325 4.51 -9.11 3.29
C TRP A 325 4.08 -9.62 1.91
N ASN A 326 3.13 -10.56 1.92
CA ASN A 326 2.49 -11.11 0.74
C ASN A 326 0.97 -10.97 0.89
N ASP A 327 0.28 -10.77 -0.23
CA ASP A 327 -1.16 -10.59 -0.28
C ASP A 327 -1.76 -11.14 -1.58
N LEU A 328 -3.09 -11.11 -1.68
CA LEU A 328 -3.84 -11.51 -2.87
C LEU A 328 -4.80 -10.40 -3.28
N THR A 329 -4.85 -10.10 -4.57
CA THR A 329 -5.92 -9.26 -5.11
C THR A 329 -7.28 -9.97 -4.99
N ASP A 330 -8.36 -9.22 -4.87
CA ASP A 330 -9.71 -9.76 -4.84
C ASP A 330 -10.20 -10.32 -6.19
N GLU A 331 -11.48 -10.71 -6.25
CA GLU A 331 -12.14 -11.25 -7.45
C GLU A 331 -12.23 -10.25 -8.62
N ASN A 332 -12.01 -8.96 -8.37
CA ASN A 332 -12.01 -7.89 -9.37
C ASN A 332 -10.59 -7.40 -9.68
N GLY A 333 -9.55 -8.04 -9.13
CA GLY A 333 -8.15 -7.61 -9.30
C GLY A 333 -7.79 -6.37 -8.47
N HIS A 334 -8.57 -6.03 -7.43
CA HIS A 334 -8.31 -4.92 -6.53
C HIS A 334 -7.65 -5.38 -5.22
N LEU A 335 -6.82 -4.51 -4.64
CA LEU A 335 -6.17 -4.76 -3.36
C LEU A 335 -5.92 -3.44 -2.63
N VAL A 336 -6.31 -3.36 -1.35
CA VAL A 336 -5.85 -2.29 -0.46
C VAL A 336 -4.68 -2.84 0.35
N LEU A 337 -3.48 -2.39 0.02
CA LEU A 337 -2.23 -2.81 0.66
C LEU A 337 -2.10 -2.24 2.08
N VAL A 338 -2.47 -0.98 2.23
CA VAL A 338 -2.37 -0.26 3.50
C VAL A 338 -3.56 0.69 3.62
N GLU A 339 -4.43 0.44 4.59
CA GLU A 339 -5.56 1.31 4.94
C GLU A 339 -5.09 2.50 5.79
N ASP A 340 -5.91 3.56 5.78
CA ASP A 340 -5.74 4.67 6.72
C ASP A 340 -5.84 4.18 8.18
N GLY A 341 -4.96 4.68 9.02
CA GLY A 341 -5.01 4.39 10.45
C GLY A 341 -3.69 4.61 11.17
N PRO A 342 -3.75 4.85 12.49
CA PRO A 342 -2.58 5.23 13.30
C PRO A 342 -1.55 4.11 13.40
N THR A 343 -1.95 2.84 13.33
CA THR A 343 -1.00 1.71 13.38
C THR A 343 -0.29 1.45 12.05
N ASN A 344 -0.74 2.10 10.97
CA ASN A 344 -0.28 1.84 9.60
C ASN A 344 0.41 3.06 8.97
N GLU A 345 0.45 4.20 9.66
CA GLU A 345 1.05 5.45 9.19
C GLU A 345 2.46 5.26 8.63
N HIS A 346 3.35 4.60 9.38
CA HIS A 346 4.73 4.34 8.94
C HIS A 346 4.83 3.59 7.60
N LYS A 347 3.82 2.80 7.21
CA LYS A 347 3.78 2.12 5.89
C LYS A 347 3.23 3.01 4.79
N ARG A 348 2.60 4.14 5.12
CA ARG A 348 2.02 5.12 4.18
C ARG A 348 2.91 6.33 3.94
N ILE A 349 3.96 6.50 4.74
CA ILE A 349 5.00 7.52 4.51
C ILE A 349 5.83 7.11 3.28
N VAL A 350 5.92 7.98 2.28
CA VAL A 350 6.62 7.73 1.01
C VAL A 350 7.84 8.61 0.78
N GLU A 351 7.87 9.78 1.41
CA GLU A 351 8.90 10.80 1.28
C GLU A 351 8.96 11.55 2.62
N TRP A 352 10.15 11.90 3.10
CA TRP A 352 10.32 12.68 4.32
C TRP A 352 11.64 13.44 4.33
N MET A 353 11.69 14.54 5.06
CA MET A 353 12.94 15.20 5.42
C MET A 353 13.14 15.03 6.91
N ASP A 354 14.24 14.40 7.29
CA ASP A 354 14.52 14.13 8.70
C ASP A 354 14.86 15.40 9.49
N GLY A 355 14.99 15.25 10.81
CA GLY A 355 15.35 16.35 11.71
C GLY A 355 16.73 16.96 11.45
N ASP A 356 17.61 16.28 10.71
CA ASP A 356 18.92 16.80 10.29
C ASP A 356 18.84 17.55 8.94
N GLY A 357 17.64 17.61 8.33
CA GLY A 357 17.40 18.26 7.04
C GLY A 357 17.79 17.42 5.84
N VAL A 358 17.98 16.10 6.01
CA VAL A 358 18.28 15.16 4.93
C VAL A 358 16.98 14.66 4.31
N LEU A 359 16.89 14.78 2.98
CA LEU A 359 15.75 14.28 2.22
C LEU A 359 15.88 12.77 1.99
N HIS A 360 14.80 12.05 2.28
CA HIS A 360 14.63 10.63 2.06
C HIS A 360 13.37 10.37 1.24
N GLU A 361 13.39 9.22 0.59
CA GLU A 361 12.34 8.75 -0.30
C GLU A 361 12.31 7.23 -0.24
N GLU A 362 11.12 6.64 -0.23
CA GLU A 362 10.99 5.19 -0.23
C GLU A 362 11.52 4.55 -1.52
N ASP A 363 12.10 3.36 -1.40
CA ASP A 363 12.55 2.52 -2.50
C ASP A 363 11.84 1.16 -2.56
N ALA A 364 10.67 1.08 -1.93
CA ALA A 364 9.80 -0.09 -1.85
C ALA A 364 9.48 -0.70 -3.22
N GLN A 365 9.28 -2.02 -3.26
CA GLN A 365 8.94 -2.76 -4.47
C GLN A 365 7.67 -3.60 -4.30
N ILE A 366 6.91 -3.71 -5.38
CA ILE A 366 5.70 -4.53 -5.47
C ILE A 366 5.82 -5.44 -6.67
N THR A 367 5.65 -6.74 -6.46
CA THR A 367 5.59 -7.74 -7.53
C THR A 367 4.20 -8.36 -7.58
N LEU A 368 3.51 -8.17 -8.69
CA LEU A 368 2.26 -8.88 -8.99
C LEU A 368 2.59 -10.10 -9.87
N SER A 369 2.03 -11.26 -9.55
CA SER A 369 2.29 -12.48 -10.30
C SER A 369 1.15 -13.51 -10.30
N VAL A 370 1.16 -14.36 -11.32
CA VAL A 370 0.37 -15.60 -11.38
C VAL A 370 1.21 -16.71 -12.00
N SER A 371 1.11 -17.91 -11.42
CA SER A 371 1.85 -19.10 -11.89
C SER A 371 0.89 -20.17 -12.41
N SER A 372 1.21 -20.78 -13.54
CA SER A 372 0.42 -21.82 -14.20
C SER A 372 1.31 -22.84 -14.91
N SER A 373 0.71 -23.90 -15.47
CA SER A 373 1.42 -24.82 -16.36
C SER A 373 1.87 -24.17 -17.68
N TRP A 374 1.25 -23.04 -18.07
CA TRP A 374 1.65 -22.28 -19.26
C TRP A 374 2.87 -21.38 -19.01
N GLY A 375 3.15 -21.04 -17.76
CA GLY A 375 4.27 -20.21 -17.36
C GLY A 375 4.02 -19.44 -16.07
N VAL A 376 5.01 -18.64 -15.69
CA VAL A 376 4.92 -17.65 -14.61
C VAL A 376 4.85 -16.27 -15.27
N TYR A 377 3.81 -15.52 -14.95
CA TYR A 377 3.58 -14.17 -15.44
C TYR A 377 3.71 -13.22 -14.26
N SER A 378 4.62 -12.26 -14.35
CA SER A 378 4.86 -11.31 -13.27
C SER A 378 5.26 -9.94 -13.79
N THR A 379 5.06 -8.93 -12.94
CA THR A 379 5.57 -7.57 -13.16
C THR A 379 5.96 -6.99 -11.81
N THR A 380 7.18 -6.45 -11.74
CA THR A 380 7.71 -5.76 -10.54
C THR A 380 7.81 -4.27 -10.85
N ILE A 381 7.32 -3.46 -9.92
CA ILE A 381 7.41 -2.00 -9.98
C ILE A 381 7.96 -1.47 -8.66
N ASN A 382 8.50 -0.25 -8.70
CA ASN A 382 8.64 0.53 -7.47
C ASN A 382 7.24 0.85 -6.94
N ALA A 383 7.08 0.89 -5.61
CA ALA A 383 5.82 1.21 -4.99
C ALA A 383 5.33 2.60 -5.48
N PRO A 384 4.07 2.70 -5.89
CA PRO A 384 3.49 3.98 -6.27
C PRO A 384 3.45 4.93 -5.07
N LYS A 385 3.87 6.19 -5.30
CA LYS A 385 3.79 7.28 -4.32
C LYS A 385 2.48 8.06 -4.39
N THR A 386 1.44 7.42 -4.90
CA THR A 386 0.08 7.95 -4.98
C THR A 386 -0.83 6.98 -4.25
N SER A 387 -1.94 7.47 -3.70
CA SER A 387 -2.83 6.63 -2.89
C SER A 387 -3.48 5.48 -3.65
N THR A 388 -3.57 5.61 -4.97
CA THR A 388 -4.03 4.55 -5.87
C THR A 388 -3.10 4.40 -7.07
N ALA A 389 -3.02 3.19 -7.61
CA ALA A 389 -2.30 2.90 -8.84
C ALA A 389 -2.89 1.70 -9.59
N THR A 390 -2.50 1.58 -10.86
CA THR A 390 -2.83 0.42 -11.69
C THR A 390 -1.55 -0.35 -12.03
N LEU A 391 -1.61 -1.68 -11.90
CA LEU A 391 -0.52 -2.58 -12.20
C LEU A 391 -1.00 -3.71 -13.09
N GLU A 392 -0.41 -3.82 -14.27
CA GLU A 392 -0.79 -4.77 -15.30
C GLU A 392 0.33 -5.79 -15.50
N VAL A 393 -0.02 -7.08 -15.55
CA VAL A 393 0.90 -8.15 -15.94
C VAL A 393 0.68 -8.50 -17.41
N ALA A 394 1.77 -8.66 -18.16
CA ALA A 394 1.71 -9.16 -19.53
C ALA A 394 1.27 -10.63 -19.55
N LEU A 395 0.21 -10.93 -20.30
CA LEU A 395 -0.40 -12.26 -20.39
C LEU A 395 -0.37 -12.80 -21.83
N PRO A 396 -0.34 -14.14 -22.01
CA PRO A 396 -0.58 -14.75 -23.31
C PRO A 396 -2.05 -14.65 -23.69
N PHE A 397 -2.36 -14.79 -24.97
CA PHE A 397 -3.74 -14.93 -25.45
C PHE A 397 -3.79 -16.02 -26.50
N VAL A 398 -4.22 -17.21 -26.10
CA VAL A 398 -4.11 -18.43 -26.91
C VAL A 398 -5.42 -18.76 -27.61
N GLU A 399 -5.35 -19.04 -28.90
CA GLU A 399 -6.51 -19.45 -29.69
C GLU A 399 -6.16 -20.58 -30.65
N VAL A 400 -7.12 -21.50 -30.84
CA VAL A 400 -7.09 -22.43 -31.97
C VAL A 400 -7.86 -21.77 -33.11
N THR A 401 -7.19 -21.50 -34.22
CA THR A 401 -7.76 -20.74 -35.35
C THR A 401 -8.26 -21.64 -36.47
N ALA A 402 -7.72 -22.84 -36.60
CA ALA A 402 -8.13 -23.81 -37.61
C ALA A 402 -7.90 -25.25 -37.17
N VAL A 403 -8.77 -26.15 -37.64
CA VAL A 403 -8.61 -27.60 -37.54
C VAL A 403 -8.79 -28.19 -38.94
N ALA A 404 -7.74 -28.77 -39.50
CA ALA A 404 -7.69 -29.22 -40.88
C ALA A 404 -7.28 -30.70 -40.97
N PRO A 405 -8.25 -31.62 -40.98
CA PRO A 405 -8.02 -33.01 -41.39
C PRO A 405 -7.49 -33.07 -42.83
N GLU A 406 -6.61 -34.01 -43.13
CA GLU A 406 -6.04 -34.21 -44.48
C GLU A 406 -7.08 -34.67 -45.51
N THR A 407 -8.19 -35.23 -45.04
CA THR A 407 -9.30 -35.75 -45.85
C THR A 407 -10.64 -35.52 -45.16
N THR A 408 -11.70 -35.33 -45.94
CA THR A 408 -13.09 -35.29 -45.47
C THR A 408 -13.79 -36.65 -45.58
N GLN A 409 -13.05 -37.70 -45.95
CA GLN A 409 -13.51 -39.09 -46.00
C GLN A 409 -12.57 -39.96 -45.17
N GLY A 410 -13.12 -40.63 -44.16
CA GLY A 410 -12.43 -41.54 -43.27
C GLY A 410 -12.96 -42.97 -43.39
N VAL A 411 -12.17 -43.94 -42.94
CA VAL A 411 -12.61 -45.34 -42.84
C VAL A 411 -12.73 -45.69 -41.36
N ALA A 412 -13.89 -46.18 -40.92
CA ALA A 412 -14.12 -46.56 -39.54
C ALA A 412 -13.09 -47.62 -39.08
N ASN A 413 -12.62 -47.49 -37.84
CA ASN A 413 -11.49 -48.21 -37.25
C ASN A 413 -10.13 -47.92 -37.90
N LYS A 414 -9.99 -46.79 -38.59
CA LYS A 414 -8.71 -46.23 -39.05
C LYS A 414 -8.58 -44.78 -38.59
N SER A 415 -7.41 -44.20 -38.83
CA SER A 415 -7.12 -42.82 -38.46
C SER A 415 -7.05 -41.88 -39.64
N VAL A 416 -7.44 -40.63 -39.42
CA VAL A 416 -7.20 -39.49 -40.31
C VAL A 416 -6.18 -38.57 -39.64
N SER A 417 -5.13 -38.19 -40.36
CA SER A 417 -4.17 -37.19 -39.88
C SER A 417 -4.63 -35.78 -40.24
N GLY A 418 -4.10 -34.77 -39.58
CA GLY A 418 -4.43 -33.38 -39.83
C GLY A 418 -3.50 -32.42 -39.10
N MET A 419 -3.79 -31.13 -39.24
CA MET A 419 -3.09 -30.04 -38.56
C MET A 419 -4.09 -29.19 -37.76
N VAL A 420 -3.72 -28.82 -36.54
CA VAL A 420 -4.38 -27.75 -35.78
C VAL A 420 -3.50 -26.52 -35.79
N THR A 421 -4.04 -25.37 -36.19
CA THR A 421 -3.33 -24.10 -36.16
C THR A 421 -3.62 -23.39 -34.83
N VAL A 422 -2.58 -23.13 -34.05
CA VAL A 422 -2.66 -22.47 -32.74
C VAL A 422 -1.88 -21.16 -32.79
N ALA A 423 -2.49 -20.07 -32.33
CA ALA A 423 -1.89 -18.75 -32.28
C ALA A 423 -1.85 -18.22 -30.85
N ASN A 424 -0.81 -17.44 -30.55
CA ASN A 424 -0.73 -16.61 -29.35
C ASN A 424 -0.70 -15.15 -29.78
N THR A 425 -1.82 -14.44 -29.62
CA THR A 425 -1.94 -13.01 -29.96
C THR A 425 -1.66 -12.09 -28.77
N GLY A 426 -1.36 -12.66 -27.60
CA GLY A 426 -1.05 -11.91 -26.38
C GLY A 426 0.39 -11.39 -26.31
N ALA A 427 0.69 -10.76 -25.18
CA ALA A 427 1.96 -10.07 -24.94
C ALA A 427 3.02 -10.94 -24.23
N ALA A 428 2.63 -12.10 -23.67
CA ALA A 428 3.55 -13.04 -23.03
C ALA A 428 3.56 -14.41 -23.72
N ALA A 429 4.64 -15.17 -23.52
CA ALA A 429 4.76 -16.52 -24.06
C ALA A 429 3.86 -17.50 -23.29
N ALA A 430 3.33 -18.51 -23.99
CA ALA A 430 2.63 -19.63 -23.37
C ALA A 430 3.35 -20.92 -23.74
N ASN A 431 3.73 -21.70 -22.73
CA ASN A 431 4.53 -22.90 -22.89
C ASN A 431 3.70 -24.16 -22.64
N SER A 432 3.99 -25.24 -23.36
CA SER A 432 3.37 -26.55 -23.12
C SER A 432 1.84 -26.52 -23.10
N ILE A 433 1.22 -25.72 -23.99
CA ILE A 433 -0.23 -25.66 -24.17
C ILE A 433 -0.70 -27.03 -24.66
N ASP A 434 -1.55 -27.69 -23.87
CA ASP A 434 -2.29 -28.87 -24.31
C ASP A 434 -3.50 -28.43 -25.15
N VAL A 435 -3.68 -29.02 -26.34
CA VAL A 435 -4.86 -28.80 -27.19
C VAL A 435 -5.71 -30.05 -27.20
N TRP A 436 -6.99 -29.91 -26.89
CA TRP A 436 -7.94 -31.01 -26.79
C TRP A 436 -9.03 -30.84 -27.85
N CYS A 437 -9.37 -31.94 -28.51
CA CYS A 437 -10.43 -31.99 -29.52
C CYS A 437 -11.62 -32.81 -29.01
N TYR A 438 -12.81 -32.36 -29.35
CA TYR A 438 -14.07 -32.96 -28.95
C TYR A 438 -14.94 -33.20 -30.19
N LEU A 439 -15.77 -34.24 -30.16
CA LEU A 439 -16.80 -34.44 -31.17
C LEU A 439 -17.90 -33.38 -30.95
N SER A 440 -18.26 -32.67 -32.02
CA SER A 440 -19.05 -31.43 -31.91
C SER A 440 -20.51 -31.67 -31.52
N ASP A 441 -21.05 -32.86 -31.77
CA ASP A 441 -22.47 -33.17 -31.56
C ASP A 441 -22.81 -33.44 -30.08
N ASP A 442 -21.84 -33.88 -29.28
CA ASP A 442 -22.03 -34.27 -27.88
C ASP A 442 -20.94 -33.77 -26.93
N ASN A 443 -19.95 -33.01 -27.44
CA ASN A 443 -18.79 -32.50 -26.70
C ASN A 443 -18.04 -33.62 -25.96
N THR A 444 -18.04 -34.84 -26.52
CA THR A 444 -17.25 -35.96 -26.01
C THR A 444 -15.79 -35.83 -26.46
N PRO A 445 -14.80 -36.18 -25.61
CA PRO A 445 -13.40 -36.16 -26.02
C PRO A 445 -13.18 -37.08 -27.23
N ALA A 446 -12.64 -36.52 -28.30
CA ALA A 446 -12.27 -37.29 -29.48
C ALA A 446 -10.96 -38.06 -29.23
N ASP A 447 -10.81 -39.24 -29.84
CA ASP A 447 -9.56 -40.00 -29.78
C ASP A 447 -8.54 -39.39 -30.74
N THR A 448 -7.76 -38.44 -30.20
CA THR A 448 -6.69 -37.75 -30.92
C THR A 448 -5.34 -37.96 -30.23
N THR A 449 -4.25 -37.94 -31.01
CA THR A 449 -2.89 -37.84 -30.43
C THR A 449 -2.73 -36.60 -29.56
N GLN A 450 -1.90 -36.69 -28.52
CA GLN A 450 -1.59 -35.54 -27.67
C GLN A 450 -0.93 -34.41 -28.47
N MET A 451 -1.57 -33.24 -28.46
CA MET A 451 -1.07 -32.02 -29.09
C MET A 451 -0.53 -31.09 -28.01
N LYS A 452 0.77 -30.79 -28.09
CA LYS A 452 1.44 -29.82 -27.23
C LYS A 452 2.19 -28.78 -28.05
N VAL A 453 2.04 -27.51 -27.68
CA VAL A 453 2.70 -26.40 -28.37
C VAL A 453 3.17 -25.33 -27.39
N SER A 454 4.31 -24.72 -27.69
CA SER A 454 4.76 -23.49 -27.02
C SER A 454 4.80 -22.37 -28.05
N LEU A 455 4.27 -21.21 -27.69
CA LEU A 455 4.09 -20.05 -28.56
C LEU A 455 4.69 -18.81 -27.91
N ALA A 456 5.63 -18.17 -28.60
CA ALA A 456 6.06 -16.81 -28.30
C ALA A 456 4.92 -15.80 -28.57
N PRO A 457 5.01 -14.56 -28.04
CA PRO A 457 4.06 -13.49 -28.37
C PRO A 457 3.96 -13.28 -29.89
N GLY A 458 2.74 -13.24 -30.42
CA GLY A 458 2.46 -13.07 -31.86
C GLY A 458 2.77 -14.30 -32.72
N GLU A 459 3.15 -15.44 -32.13
CA GLU A 459 3.51 -16.64 -32.89
C GLU A 459 2.28 -17.47 -33.26
N THR A 460 2.34 -18.09 -34.43
CA THR A 460 1.35 -19.09 -34.89
C THR A 460 2.10 -20.35 -35.33
N LYS A 461 1.62 -21.52 -34.90
CA LYS A 461 2.19 -22.83 -35.26
C LYS A 461 1.10 -23.81 -35.67
N ASP A 462 1.43 -24.66 -36.64
CA ASP A 462 0.66 -25.85 -36.95
C ASP A 462 1.15 -27.04 -36.13
N VAL A 463 0.21 -27.73 -35.48
CA VAL A 463 0.46 -28.90 -34.63
C VAL A 463 -0.17 -30.12 -35.29
N PRO A 464 0.62 -31.14 -35.66
CA PRO A 464 0.07 -32.34 -36.27
C PRO A 464 -0.76 -33.14 -35.27
N PHE A 465 -1.85 -33.72 -35.75
CA PHE A 465 -2.65 -34.67 -34.98
C PHE A 465 -3.06 -35.86 -35.83
N THR A 466 -3.43 -36.94 -35.15
CA THR A 466 -4.10 -38.11 -35.73
C THR A 466 -5.39 -38.34 -34.97
N TRP A 467 -6.50 -38.46 -35.68
CA TRP A 467 -7.85 -38.72 -35.15
C TRP A 467 -8.33 -40.11 -35.56
N TYR A 468 -8.78 -40.90 -34.59
CA TYR A 468 -9.31 -42.24 -34.81
C TYR A 468 -10.85 -42.26 -34.75
N GLY A 469 -11.50 -42.66 -35.85
CA GLY A 469 -12.95 -42.81 -35.93
C GLY A 469 -13.36 -44.28 -35.75
N TYR A 470 -14.29 -44.57 -34.85
CA TYR A 470 -14.70 -45.94 -34.50
C TYR A 470 -15.96 -46.41 -35.26
N THR A 471 -16.85 -45.48 -35.56
CA THR A 471 -18.17 -45.74 -36.13
C THR A 471 -18.33 -45.02 -37.47
N ALA A 472 -19.11 -45.61 -38.37
CA ALA A 472 -19.49 -44.93 -39.60
C ALA A 472 -20.48 -43.80 -39.29
N GLY A 473 -20.36 -42.67 -40.00
CA GLY A 473 -21.16 -41.46 -39.77
C GLY A 473 -20.40 -40.18 -40.10
N ASP A 474 -21.10 -39.06 -40.07
CA ASP A 474 -20.52 -37.73 -40.22
C ASP A 474 -20.09 -37.21 -38.85
N GLU A 475 -18.82 -36.86 -38.69
CA GLU A 475 -18.27 -36.32 -37.45
C GLU A 475 -17.51 -35.00 -37.70
N THR A 476 -17.52 -34.11 -36.72
CA THR A 476 -16.77 -32.83 -36.74
C THR A 476 -15.98 -32.68 -35.45
N LEU A 477 -14.70 -32.33 -35.55
CA LEU A 477 -13.87 -32.01 -34.39
C LEU A 477 -13.98 -30.53 -34.04
N THR A 478 -14.19 -30.22 -32.76
CA THR A 478 -13.96 -28.88 -32.20
C THR A 478 -12.75 -28.94 -31.27
N CYS A 479 -11.67 -28.25 -31.62
CA CYS A 479 -10.43 -28.25 -30.85
C CYS A 479 -10.23 -26.91 -30.14
N LYS A 480 -9.84 -26.97 -28.86
CA LYS A 480 -9.60 -25.80 -28.01
C LYS A 480 -8.38 -25.98 -27.10
N PRO A 481 -7.71 -24.89 -26.69
CA PRO A 481 -6.65 -24.97 -25.70
C PRO A 481 -7.21 -25.41 -24.33
N LEU A 482 -6.46 -26.23 -23.60
CA LEU A 482 -6.77 -26.57 -22.23
C LEU A 482 -6.29 -25.46 -21.30
N LEU A 483 -7.25 -24.71 -20.72
CA LEU A 483 -6.97 -23.63 -19.78
C LEU A 483 -6.56 -24.17 -18.40
N PRO A 484 -5.40 -23.77 -17.85
CA PRO A 484 -5.00 -24.13 -16.49
C PRO A 484 -5.93 -23.53 -15.42
N ASP A 485 -6.12 -24.26 -14.32
CA ASP A 485 -7.01 -23.82 -13.22
C ASP A 485 -6.63 -22.45 -12.65
N SER A 486 -5.34 -22.16 -12.52
CA SER A 486 -4.86 -20.87 -12.02
C SER A 486 -5.12 -19.68 -12.94
N LEU A 487 -5.52 -19.92 -14.20
CA LEU A 487 -5.91 -18.88 -15.15
C LEU A 487 -7.42 -18.83 -15.39
N GLN A 488 -8.23 -19.66 -14.72
CA GLN A 488 -9.69 -19.68 -14.91
C GLN A 488 -10.36 -18.34 -14.59
N GLY A 489 -9.88 -17.64 -13.54
CA GLY A 489 -10.40 -16.32 -13.16
C GLY A 489 -10.18 -15.23 -14.22
N ILE A 490 -9.30 -15.47 -15.20
CA ILE A 490 -8.96 -14.57 -16.30
C ILE A 490 -9.12 -15.21 -17.66
N ALA A 491 -9.97 -16.25 -17.78
CA ALA A 491 -10.13 -17.03 -19.01
C ALA A 491 -10.33 -16.16 -20.26
N ASP A 492 -11.24 -15.18 -20.18
CA ASP A 492 -11.57 -14.27 -21.29
C ASP A 492 -10.40 -13.35 -21.69
N SER A 493 -9.40 -13.20 -20.83
CA SER A 493 -8.20 -12.40 -21.07
C SER A 493 -7.00 -13.22 -21.55
N VAL A 494 -7.10 -14.56 -21.57
CA VAL A 494 -5.96 -15.43 -21.92
C VAL A 494 -6.26 -16.52 -22.94
N VAL A 495 -7.53 -16.82 -23.23
CA VAL A 495 -7.89 -17.89 -24.17
C VAL A 495 -9.21 -17.63 -24.90
N VAL A 496 -9.29 -18.08 -26.16
CA VAL A 496 -10.58 -18.28 -26.84
C VAL A 496 -11.11 -19.67 -26.49
N SER A 497 -12.00 -19.74 -25.51
CA SER A 497 -12.51 -21.01 -24.95
C SER A 497 -13.37 -21.84 -25.91
N ALA A 498 -13.92 -21.21 -26.96
CA ALA A 498 -14.71 -21.88 -27.99
C ALA A 498 -13.86 -22.74 -28.95
N GLY A 499 -12.61 -22.37 -29.20
CA GLY A 499 -11.74 -23.04 -30.16
C GLY A 499 -12.19 -22.88 -31.62
N ALA A 500 -11.80 -23.83 -32.48
CA ALA A 500 -12.23 -23.90 -33.87
C ALA A 500 -12.73 -25.31 -34.24
N ALA A 501 -13.67 -25.36 -35.19
CA ALA A 501 -14.23 -26.59 -35.72
C ALA A 501 -13.57 -27.01 -37.04
N SER A 502 -13.46 -28.31 -37.26
CA SER A 502 -13.03 -28.89 -38.53
C SER A 502 -14.16 -28.84 -39.57
N PRO A 503 -13.85 -29.08 -40.86
CA PRO A 503 -14.84 -29.60 -41.79
C PRO A 503 -15.39 -30.95 -41.32
N VAL A 504 -16.57 -31.33 -41.82
CA VAL A 504 -17.16 -32.66 -41.60
C VAL A 504 -16.27 -33.73 -42.23
N VAL A 505 -15.98 -34.79 -41.48
CA VAL A 505 -15.37 -36.01 -42.00
C VAL A 505 -16.42 -37.11 -41.98
N THR A 506 -16.69 -37.68 -43.16
CA THR A 506 -17.62 -38.81 -43.32
C THR A 506 -16.83 -40.10 -43.17
N TRP A 507 -17.15 -40.87 -42.14
CA TRP A 507 -16.59 -42.19 -41.87
C TRP A 507 -17.44 -43.28 -42.49
N GLU A 508 -16.83 -44.15 -43.29
CA GLU A 508 -17.48 -45.33 -43.86
C GLU A 508 -16.82 -46.61 -43.33
N TYR A 509 -17.58 -47.68 -43.12
CA TYR A 509 -16.97 -48.98 -42.90
C TYR A 509 -16.20 -49.37 -44.15
N ALA A 510 -15.00 -49.94 -43.98
CA ALA A 510 -14.29 -50.51 -45.12
C ALA A 510 -15.25 -51.48 -45.83
N GLU A 511 -15.39 -51.34 -47.15
CA GLU A 511 -16.10 -52.36 -47.92
C GLU A 511 -15.45 -53.71 -47.59
N GLU A 512 -16.26 -54.66 -47.13
CA GLU A 512 -15.79 -56.04 -47.06
C GLU A 512 -15.48 -56.45 -48.49
N ASP A 513 -14.20 -56.52 -48.85
CA ASP A 513 -13.79 -57.23 -50.04
C ASP A 513 -14.37 -58.65 -49.90
N GLU A 514 -15.43 -58.95 -50.67
CA GLU A 514 -15.97 -60.31 -50.83
C GLU A 514 -14.92 -61.28 -51.43
N ASP A 515 -13.67 -60.85 -51.62
CA ASP A 515 -12.51 -61.71 -51.81
C ASP A 515 -12.02 -62.29 -50.47
N ALA A 516 -12.91 -62.99 -49.76
CA ALA A 516 -12.47 -64.08 -48.90
C ALA A 516 -11.56 -65.01 -49.72
N PRO A 517 -10.41 -65.48 -49.21
CA PRO A 517 -9.49 -66.27 -50.02
C PRO A 517 -10.17 -67.58 -50.42
N ILE A 518 -10.63 -67.67 -51.67
CA ILE A 518 -11.16 -68.88 -52.31
C ILE A 518 -10.20 -70.07 -52.09
N LEU A 519 -8.91 -69.80 -51.87
CA LEU A 519 -7.87 -70.76 -51.49
C LEU A 519 -8.18 -71.55 -50.21
N ILE A 520 -8.80 -70.97 -49.17
CA ILE A 520 -9.12 -71.68 -47.93
C ILE A 520 -10.31 -72.63 -48.14
N ILE A 521 -11.31 -72.21 -48.92
CA ILE A 521 -12.47 -73.05 -49.27
C ILE A 521 -12.03 -74.19 -50.21
N LEU A 522 -11.15 -73.93 -51.18
CA LEU A 522 -10.55 -74.95 -52.05
C LEU A 522 -9.66 -75.93 -51.27
N ALA A 523 -8.86 -75.45 -50.32
CA ALA A 523 -8.01 -76.30 -49.48
C ALA A 523 -8.83 -77.18 -48.54
N ALA A 524 -9.92 -76.65 -47.95
CA ALA A 524 -10.85 -77.43 -47.14
C ALA A 524 -11.59 -78.47 -48.01
N ALA A 525 -12.08 -78.10 -49.19
CA ALA A 525 -12.75 -79.03 -50.10
C ALA A 525 -11.81 -80.15 -50.59
N LEU A 526 -10.56 -79.84 -50.95
CA LEU A 526 -9.56 -80.83 -51.32
C LEU A 526 -9.12 -81.69 -50.12
N GLY A 527 -9.05 -81.11 -48.92
CA GLY A 527 -8.76 -81.81 -47.67
C GLY A 527 -9.84 -82.83 -47.32
N PHE A 528 -11.12 -82.46 -47.39
CA PHE A 528 -12.25 -83.36 -47.12
C PHE A 528 -12.40 -84.45 -48.19
N VAL A 529 -12.19 -84.14 -49.48
CA VAL A 529 -12.18 -85.15 -50.56
C VAL A 529 -10.98 -86.09 -50.42
N GLY A 530 -9.80 -85.56 -50.04
CA GLY A 530 -8.60 -86.37 -49.75
C GLY A 530 -8.78 -87.31 -48.56
N LEU A 531 -9.39 -86.84 -47.46
CA LEU A 531 -9.69 -87.66 -46.29
C LEU A 531 -10.73 -88.75 -46.62
N ALA A 532 -11.75 -88.43 -47.40
CA ALA A 532 -12.77 -89.39 -47.82
C ALA A 532 -12.21 -90.51 -48.71
N VAL A 533 -11.25 -90.20 -49.60
CA VAL A 533 -10.57 -91.21 -50.44
C VAL A 533 -9.61 -92.09 -49.63
N ILE A 534 -8.96 -91.55 -48.58
CA ILE A 534 -8.07 -92.33 -47.71
C ILE A 534 -8.87 -93.27 -46.79
N VAL A 535 -9.96 -92.80 -46.19
CA VAL A 535 -10.85 -93.63 -45.34
C VAL A 535 -11.55 -94.73 -46.17
N ALA A 536 -11.97 -94.42 -47.40
CA ALA A 536 -12.56 -95.43 -48.30
C ALA A 536 -11.54 -96.47 -48.82
N ARG A 537 -10.23 -96.17 -48.78
CA ARG A 537 -9.16 -97.11 -49.18
C ARG A 537 -8.60 -97.94 -48.03
N GLN A 538 -8.83 -97.57 -46.77
CA GLN A 538 -8.33 -98.31 -45.60
C GLN A 538 -9.35 -99.28 -44.97
N SER A 539 -10.61 -99.34 -45.44
CA SER A 539 -11.65 -100.20 -44.87
C SER A 539 -11.85 -101.56 -45.58
N GLN A 540 -10.87 -102.05 -46.35
CA GLN A 540 -10.90 -103.39 -46.96
C GLN A 540 -9.54 -104.10 -46.88
N THR A 541 -9.11 -104.55 -45.69
CA THR A 541 -8.39 -105.83 -45.48
C THR A 541 -8.15 -106.11 -43.98
N ASP A 542 -8.81 -107.17 -43.49
CA ASP A 542 -8.48 -108.15 -42.43
C ASP A 542 -7.94 -107.69 -41.05
N GLU A 543 -8.67 -107.84 -39.93
CA GLU A 543 -9.02 -109.03 -39.10
C GLU A 543 -7.96 -109.47 -38.05
N LYS A 544 -8.38 -109.45 -36.76
CA LYS A 544 -8.00 -110.29 -35.57
C LYS A 544 -6.62 -110.01 -34.91
N SER A 545 -6.34 -110.17 -33.59
CA SER A 545 -7.00 -110.73 -32.38
C SER A 545 -6.09 -110.50 -31.12
N TYR A 546 -6.70 -110.28 -29.92
CA TYR A 546 -6.35 -110.56 -28.49
C TYR A 546 -4.87 -110.77 -28.02
N ASP A 547 -4.37 -110.33 -26.84
CA ASP A 547 -4.87 -110.53 -25.45
C ASP A 547 -4.14 -109.66 -24.38
N THR A 548 -4.72 -109.65 -23.16
CA THR A 548 -4.41 -109.06 -21.82
C THR A 548 -2.99 -109.19 -21.20
N VAL A 549 -2.64 -108.30 -20.23
CA VAL A 549 -2.37 -108.54 -18.77
C VAL A 549 -1.96 -107.24 -17.99
N GLU A 550 -2.49 -107.12 -16.76
CA GLU A 550 -2.08 -106.42 -15.49
C GLU A 550 -0.62 -105.96 -15.31
N GLU A 551 -0.17 -105.12 -14.36
CA GLU A 551 -0.65 -104.31 -13.22
C GLU A 551 0.58 -103.50 -12.75
N LEU A 552 0.41 -102.29 -12.17
CA LEU A 552 1.11 -101.78 -10.97
C LEU A 552 0.90 -100.26 -10.81
N ALA A 553 0.21 -99.88 -9.74
CA ALA A 553 0.28 -98.58 -9.08
C ALA A 553 1.47 -98.59 -8.06
N PRO A 554 1.67 -97.60 -7.16
CA PRO A 554 1.14 -96.23 -7.04
C PRO A 554 2.23 -95.17 -6.73
N ASN A 555 1.90 -93.87 -6.76
CA ASN A 555 2.25 -92.98 -5.63
C ASN A 555 1.43 -91.67 -5.59
N THR A 556 0.65 -91.56 -4.51
CA THR A 556 0.28 -90.41 -3.65
C THR A 556 1.37 -89.32 -3.50
N SER A 557 1.14 -88.06 -3.08
CA SER A 557 0.04 -87.37 -2.36
C SER A 557 0.28 -85.84 -2.28
N GLU A 558 -0.78 -85.11 -1.88
CA GLU A 558 -0.81 -83.88 -1.03
C GLU A 558 -0.38 -82.52 -1.64
N GLN A 559 -1.07 -81.38 -1.43
CA GLN A 559 -2.26 -80.97 -0.67
C GLN A 559 -2.67 -79.54 -1.12
N PRO A 560 -3.97 -79.14 -1.07
CA PRO A 560 -4.45 -77.79 -1.40
C PRO A 560 -4.75 -76.95 -0.15
N GLU A 561 -4.86 -75.61 -0.26
CA GLU A 561 -5.88 -74.84 0.49
C GLU A 561 -6.09 -73.41 -0.02
N SER A 562 -7.37 -73.07 -0.12
CA SER A 562 -7.98 -71.76 -0.34
C SER A 562 -8.11 -70.97 0.96
N THR A 563 -8.23 -69.64 0.89
CA THR A 563 -9.13 -68.89 1.76
C THR A 563 -9.61 -67.62 1.08
N ALA A 564 -10.89 -67.34 1.27
CA ALA A 564 -11.64 -66.19 0.80
C ALA A 564 -11.88 -65.18 1.93
N ASP A 565 -12.34 -64.00 1.52
CA ASP A 565 -12.97 -62.88 2.24
C ASP A 565 -13.57 -63.09 3.63
N GLY A 566 -13.58 -62.00 4.42
CA GLY A 566 -14.57 -61.79 5.48
C GLY A 566 -14.26 -60.68 6.50
N ASP A 567 -14.84 -59.49 6.25
CA ASP A 567 -15.45 -58.52 7.18
C ASP A 567 -14.76 -57.99 8.46
N ALA A 568 -14.72 -56.64 8.49
CA ALA A 568 -15.16 -55.71 9.53
C ALA A 568 -14.73 -55.88 11.00
N GLN A 569 -13.89 -54.94 11.46
CA GLN A 569 -14.23 -54.02 12.55
C GLN A 569 -13.46 -52.70 12.42
#